data_AF-A0A8H6KIZ7-F1
#
_entry.id   AF-A0A8H6KIZ7-F1
#
_cell.length_a   1.000
_cell.length_b   1.000
_cell.length_c   1.000
_cell.angle_alpha   90.00
_cell.angle_beta   90.00
_cell.angle_gamma   90.00
#
_symmetry.space_group_name_H-M   'P 1'
#
loop_
_entity.id
_entity.type
_entity.pdbx_description
1 polymer ?
#
loop_
_entity_poly.entity_id
_entity_poly.type
_entity_poly.pdbx_seq_one_letter_code
_entity_poly.pdbx_strand_id
1 'polypeptide(L)'
;MATNRVVEFAAENPVLAGLIALLPLLLILLRPDSNDPPSMPETIPFVTNAYQFMTDTRSFTKRANDAMKSSNVVQLRLGPVRMYLVKGGQQIQTMFRKSASISSDKFVVMVLRNLQGSSPRDVERFAADLSGRAAAPAPGFEHIPQAERHWYWLHHITSTRLARAEDTARLAGSYDRFFGECLEKQPKGEWATVRLFDMLRRDMAASGINSLCGTRLLEAYPGFVKQFWRFDDVAYQCMYGLPKWIAPKPVEERDKLRQMAWEYLEEVLPTYDWAAAEADGTWEPTLGSAYMRDLQKYLKSVDATTQTRSGFMIIAIFGTNSNTIPITAWVMMELLKDPSLMSAVRLEANSAIVVDPDTGARRFDAQKLVSMPLLQSVFVECMRLHVSMGIMREVIEDTVLDGYRLRKDSFIQAPTNIMHQDEEIWGRQGHQASEFWAERHVRDVEREDGTTEKTFVLAGKPSEFFPFGGGISMCPGRHFAKQEILLTVAMLVTRFEIEFVEWTHMDGTKSDRPPQDNEKYFGNAAVPPDRDVKVRWKRLW
;
A
#
# COMPACT_ATOMS: atom_id res chain seq x y z
N MET A 1 23.83 26.88 -51.53
CA MET A 1 24.89 26.21 -50.74
C MET A 1 24.37 25.43 -49.52
N ALA A 2 23.29 25.83 -48.84
CA ALA A 2 22.76 25.08 -47.69
C ALA A 2 22.10 23.73 -48.04
N THR A 3 21.51 23.60 -49.24
CA THR A 3 20.80 22.40 -49.70
C THR A 3 21.71 21.19 -49.96
N ASN A 4 22.96 21.40 -50.38
CA ASN A 4 23.90 20.28 -50.64
C ASN A 4 24.37 19.59 -49.35
N ARG A 5 24.58 20.36 -48.27
CA ARG A 5 25.06 19.80 -47.00
C ARG A 5 24.05 18.92 -46.28
N VAL A 6 22.75 19.19 -46.47
CA VAL A 6 21.68 18.37 -45.87
C VAL A 6 21.57 17.02 -46.59
N VAL A 7 21.76 17.01 -47.91
CA VAL A 7 21.74 15.78 -48.72
C VAL A 7 22.96 14.91 -48.43
N GLU A 8 24.16 15.50 -48.33
CA GLU A 8 25.38 14.80 -47.90
C GLU A 8 25.22 14.22 -46.49
N PHE A 9 24.76 15.03 -45.52
CA PHE A 9 24.52 14.56 -44.15
C PHE A 9 23.52 13.40 -44.09
N ALA A 10 22.45 13.46 -44.89
CA ALA A 10 21.44 12.41 -44.94
C ALA A 10 21.93 11.12 -45.60
N ALA A 11 22.84 11.21 -46.57
CA ALA A 11 23.48 10.06 -47.19
C ALA A 11 24.51 9.39 -46.26
N GLU A 12 25.24 10.18 -45.48
CA GLU A 12 26.24 9.68 -44.52
C GLU A 12 25.59 9.13 -43.23
N ASN A 13 24.40 9.61 -42.87
CA ASN A 13 23.71 9.26 -41.61
C ASN A 13 22.24 8.87 -41.85
N PRO A 14 21.96 7.79 -42.60
CA PRO A 14 20.61 7.46 -43.07
C PRO A 14 19.61 7.17 -41.93
N VAL A 15 20.07 6.61 -40.82
CA VAL A 15 19.23 6.37 -39.62
C VAL A 15 18.86 7.69 -38.95
N LEU A 16 19.82 8.60 -38.79
CA LEU A 16 19.62 9.90 -38.14
C LEU A 16 18.75 10.82 -39.00
N ALA A 17 18.95 10.79 -40.32
CA ALA A 17 18.11 11.49 -41.28
C ALA A 17 16.69 10.94 -41.33
N GLY A 18 16.51 9.61 -41.24
CA GLY A 18 15.20 8.98 -41.09
C GLY A 18 14.48 9.42 -39.81
N LEU A 19 15.19 9.47 -38.67
CA LEU A 19 14.64 9.97 -37.41
C LEU A 19 14.26 11.46 -37.49
N ILE A 20 15.09 12.30 -38.11
CA ILE A 20 14.82 13.73 -38.31
C ILE A 20 13.64 13.95 -39.27
N ALA A 21 13.48 13.10 -40.29
CA ALA A 21 12.35 13.17 -41.23
C ALA A 21 11.02 12.70 -40.60
N LEU A 22 11.08 11.84 -39.58
CA LEU A 22 9.90 11.39 -38.82
C LEU A 22 9.45 12.40 -37.75
N LEU A 23 10.33 13.31 -37.31
CA LEU A 23 10.03 14.32 -36.28
C LEU A 23 8.82 15.21 -36.61
N PRO A 24 8.67 15.76 -37.84
CA PRO A 24 7.49 16.54 -38.23
C PRO A 24 6.20 15.70 -38.24
N LEU A 25 6.28 14.44 -38.65
CA LEU A 25 5.12 13.53 -38.66
C LEU A 25 4.69 13.17 -37.23
N LEU A 26 5.66 12.96 -36.35
CA LEU A 26 5.45 12.82 -34.91
C LEU A 26 4.83 14.08 -34.31
N LEU A 27 5.32 15.28 -34.65
CA LEU A 27 4.78 16.56 -34.19
C LEU A 27 3.34 16.84 -34.68
N ILE A 28 2.96 16.33 -35.86
CA ILE A 28 1.58 16.39 -36.38
C ILE A 28 0.67 15.41 -35.63
N LEU A 29 1.13 14.17 -35.38
CA LEU A 29 0.42 13.18 -34.56
C LEU A 29 0.31 13.59 -33.08
N LEU A 30 1.10 14.57 -32.65
CA LEU A 30 1.12 15.14 -31.31
C LEU A 30 0.27 16.40 -31.15
N ARG A 31 -0.40 16.91 -32.20
CA ARG A 31 -1.28 18.07 -32.06
C ARG A 31 -2.42 17.70 -31.09
N PRO A 32 -2.54 18.39 -29.94
CA PRO A 32 -3.63 18.15 -29.02
C PRO A 32 -4.94 18.58 -29.69
N ASP A 33 -5.95 17.72 -29.63
CA ASP A 33 -7.32 18.13 -29.97
C ASP A 33 -7.81 19.14 -28.92
N SER A 34 -8.77 20.00 -29.26
CA SER A 34 -9.33 21.00 -28.32
C SER A 34 -9.89 20.39 -27.03
N ASN A 35 -10.20 19.09 -27.05
CA ASN A 35 -10.79 18.35 -25.95
C ASN A 35 -9.77 17.45 -25.23
N ASP A 36 -8.49 17.47 -25.63
CA ASP A 36 -7.44 16.76 -24.91
C ASP A 36 -6.99 17.57 -23.68
N PRO A 37 -6.60 16.92 -22.57
CA PRO A 37 -6.07 17.61 -21.40
C PRO A 37 -4.81 18.43 -21.73
N PRO A 38 -4.48 19.48 -20.97
CA PRO A 38 -3.18 20.15 -21.09
C PRO A 38 -2.03 19.17 -20.84
N SER A 39 -0.94 19.30 -21.60
CA SER A 39 0.23 18.44 -21.45
C SER A 39 1.18 18.93 -20.36
N MET A 40 1.70 17.99 -19.57
CA MET A 40 2.84 18.23 -18.70
C MET A 40 4.06 18.59 -19.57
N PRO A 41 4.73 19.74 -19.36
CA PRO A 41 5.80 20.21 -20.23
C PRO A 41 6.94 19.19 -20.37
N GLU A 42 7.57 19.03 -21.53
CA GLU A 42 8.75 18.17 -21.72
C GLU A 42 9.92 18.96 -22.35
N THR A 43 11.15 18.68 -21.90
CA THR A 43 12.35 19.26 -22.51
C THR A 43 12.78 18.46 -23.75
N ILE A 44 12.85 17.14 -23.59
CA ILE A 44 12.99 16.16 -24.65
C ILE A 44 11.65 15.40 -24.75
N PRO A 45 10.93 15.50 -25.88
CA PRO A 45 9.65 14.82 -26.07
C PRO A 45 9.75 13.32 -25.80
N PHE A 46 8.76 12.75 -25.10
CA PHE A 46 8.63 11.33 -24.72
C PHE A 46 9.68 10.78 -23.76
N VAL A 47 10.81 11.47 -23.57
CA VAL A 47 11.94 11.00 -22.77
C VAL A 47 11.93 11.64 -21.38
N THR A 48 11.67 12.94 -21.29
CA THR A 48 11.81 13.70 -20.03
C THR A 48 10.94 13.13 -18.93
N ASN A 49 9.66 12.92 -19.23
CA ASN A 49 8.71 12.40 -18.25
C ASN A 49 8.96 10.92 -17.95
N ALA A 50 9.30 10.12 -18.97
CA ALA A 50 9.63 8.70 -18.79
C ALA A 50 10.84 8.48 -17.88
N TYR A 51 11.93 9.21 -18.13
CA TYR A 51 13.15 9.12 -17.34
C TYR A 51 12.89 9.49 -15.88
N GLN A 52 12.30 10.67 -15.63
CA GLN A 52 12.02 11.11 -14.27
C GLN A 52 11.01 10.20 -13.55
N PHE A 53 9.97 9.71 -14.24
CA PHE A 53 9.03 8.75 -13.65
C PHE A 53 9.73 7.48 -13.16
N MET A 54 10.78 7.03 -13.85
CA MET A 54 11.53 5.82 -13.48
C MET A 54 12.68 6.05 -12.49
N THR A 55 13.30 7.23 -12.49
CA THR A 55 14.55 7.48 -11.75
C THR A 55 14.46 8.55 -10.66
N ASP A 56 13.46 9.45 -10.73
CA ASP A 56 13.29 10.58 -9.81
C ASP A 56 11.80 10.95 -9.66
N THR A 57 11.07 10.09 -8.94
CA THR A 57 9.63 10.25 -8.73
C THR A 57 9.28 11.53 -7.95
N ARG A 58 10.20 12.06 -7.13
CA ARG A 58 10.01 13.29 -6.37
C ARG A 58 9.98 14.51 -7.30
N SER A 59 11.00 14.67 -8.16
CA SER A 59 11.01 15.77 -9.14
C SER A 59 9.87 15.63 -10.16
N PHE A 60 9.56 14.40 -10.58
CA PHE A 60 8.41 14.11 -11.42
C PHE A 60 7.10 14.61 -10.77
N THR A 61 6.88 14.26 -9.50
CA THR A 61 5.69 14.67 -8.73
C THR A 61 5.62 16.19 -8.59
N LYS A 62 6.73 16.87 -8.29
CA LYS A 62 6.74 18.33 -8.16
C LYS A 62 6.28 19.00 -9.45
N ARG A 63 6.85 18.58 -10.59
CA ARG A 63 6.44 19.07 -11.92
C ARG A 63 4.99 18.72 -12.24
N ALA A 64 4.53 17.54 -11.84
CA ALA A 64 3.14 17.11 -12.01
C ALA A 64 2.18 17.99 -11.20
N ASN A 65 2.53 18.29 -9.95
CA ASN A 65 1.76 19.20 -9.09
C ASN A 65 1.68 20.60 -9.72
N ASP A 66 2.81 21.13 -10.20
CA ASP A 66 2.85 22.42 -10.88
C ASP A 66 2.00 22.44 -12.15
N ALA A 67 2.08 21.40 -12.99
CA ALA A 67 1.25 21.27 -14.19
C ALA A 67 -0.25 21.18 -13.87
N MET A 68 -0.61 20.57 -12.74
CA MET A 68 -1.99 20.44 -12.30
C MET A 68 -2.52 21.70 -11.61
N LYS A 69 -1.74 22.76 -11.38
CA LYS A 69 -2.30 24.03 -10.85
C LYS A 69 -3.34 24.65 -11.78
N SER A 70 -3.20 24.47 -13.10
CA SER A 70 -4.11 25.02 -14.10
C SER A 70 -5.23 24.07 -14.55
N SER A 71 -5.18 22.78 -14.18
CA SER A 71 -6.17 21.77 -14.58
C SER A 71 -6.16 20.57 -13.64
N ASN A 72 -7.32 19.99 -13.36
CA ASN A 72 -7.41 18.76 -12.57
C ASN A 72 -6.98 17.51 -13.33
N VAL A 73 -6.96 17.57 -14.67
CA VAL A 73 -6.48 16.49 -15.53
C VAL A 73 -5.36 17.03 -16.40
N VAL A 74 -4.21 16.36 -16.37
CA VAL A 74 -3.07 16.65 -17.25
C VAL A 74 -2.63 15.39 -17.96
N GLN A 75 -2.21 15.52 -19.21
CA GLN A 75 -1.66 14.39 -19.98
C GLN A 75 -0.13 14.43 -20.01
N LEU A 76 0.48 13.26 -20.09
CA LEU A 76 1.91 13.10 -20.33
C LEU A 76 2.19 11.85 -21.16
N ARG A 77 3.45 11.71 -21.57
CA ARG A 77 3.97 10.54 -22.27
C ARG A 77 5.06 9.86 -21.43
N LEU A 78 4.99 8.54 -21.34
CA LEU A 78 6.06 7.68 -20.81
C LEU A 78 6.61 6.86 -21.98
N GLY A 79 7.50 7.45 -22.77
CA GLY A 79 7.84 6.90 -24.08
C GLY A 79 6.61 6.91 -25.00
N PRO A 80 6.28 5.82 -25.70
CA PRO A 80 5.10 5.79 -26.57
C PRO A 80 3.78 5.77 -25.78
N VAL A 81 3.83 5.40 -24.50
CA VAL A 81 2.65 5.20 -23.65
C VAL A 81 2.07 6.54 -23.24
N ARG A 82 0.75 6.69 -23.37
CA ARG A 82 0.02 7.86 -22.89
C ARG A 82 -0.45 7.64 -21.45
N MET A 83 -0.30 8.66 -20.63
CA MET A 83 -0.77 8.66 -19.25
C MET A 83 -1.45 9.98 -18.90
N TYR A 84 -2.50 9.90 -18.10
CA TYR A 84 -3.19 11.05 -17.52
C TYR A 84 -2.95 11.09 -16.01
N LEU A 85 -2.68 12.26 -15.45
CA LEU A 85 -2.73 12.47 -14.00
C LEU A 85 -4.01 13.20 -13.65
N VAL A 86 -4.63 12.79 -12.55
CA VAL A 86 -5.89 13.35 -12.06
C VAL A 86 -5.75 13.79 -10.61
N LYS A 87 -6.13 15.03 -10.34
CA LYS A 87 -6.35 15.55 -8.99
C LYS A 87 -7.81 16.01 -8.83
N GLY A 88 -8.18 16.44 -7.63
CA GLY A 88 -9.53 16.89 -7.29
C GLY A 88 -10.42 15.76 -6.80
N GLY A 89 -11.07 15.96 -5.65
CA GLY A 89 -11.85 14.92 -4.99
C GLY A 89 -12.98 14.37 -5.87
N GLN A 90 -13.71 15.23 -6.58
CA GLN A 90 -14.81 14.81 -7.45
C GLN A 90 -14.32 14.01 -8.66
N GLN A 91 -13.23 14.44 -9.29
CA GLN A 91 -12.63 13.81 -10.47
C GLN A 91 -12.08 12.43 -10.10
N ILE A 92 -11.39 12.32 -8.97
CA ILE A 92 -10.87 11.05 -8.44
C ILE A 92 -12.02 10.08 -8.12
N GLN A 93 -13.08 10.54 -7.45
CA GLN A 93 -14.24 9.68 -7.19
C GLN A 93 -14.96 9.28 -8.49
N THR A 94 -15.00 10.15 -9.50
CA THR A 94 -15.55 9.82 -10.83
C THR A 94 -14.69 8.77 -11.54
N MET A 95 -13.36 8.89 -11.48
CA MET A 95 -12.43 7.88 -11.97
C MET A 95 -12.70 6.51 -11.33
N PHE A 96 -12.94 6.47 -10.00
CA PHE A 96 -13.25 5.22 -9.30
C PHE A 96 -14.60 4.61 -9.67
N ARG A 97 -15.61 5.43 -9.96
CA ARG A 97 -16.96 4.96 -10.34
C ARG A 97 -17.05 4.50 -11.80
N LYS A 98 -16.21 5.04 -12.69
CA LYS A 98 -16.16 4.69 -14.12
C LYS A 98 -15.46 3.34 -14.40
N SER A 99 -15.63 2.33 -13.56
CA SER A 99 -14.91 1.04 -13.68
C SER A 99 -15.12 0.29 -15.00
N ALA A 100 -16.22 0.56 -15.71
CA ALA A 100 -16.50 0.00 -17.03
C ALA A 100 -15.62 0.59 -18.16
N SER A 101 -15.09 1.80 -18.00
CA SER A 101 -14.19 2.44 -18.99
C SER A 101 -12.78 2.70 -18.43
N ILE A 102 -12.61 2.63 -17.12
CA ILE A 102 -11.36 2.85 -16.39
C ILE A 102 -11.11 1.66 -15.46
N SER A 103 -10.37 0.65 -15.94
CA SER A 103 -10.17 -0.63 -15.24
C SER A 103 -8.84 -0.71 -14.50
N SER A 104 -8.79 -1.54 -13.45
CA SER A 104 -7.54 -1.92 -12.77
C SER A 104 -6.99 -3.28 -13.20
N ASP A 105 -7.64 -3.99 -14.11
CA ASP A 105 -7.38 -5.41 -14.32
C ASP A 105 -5.99 -5.68 -14.91
N LYS A 106 -5.54 -4.87 -15.86
CA LYS A 106 -4.16 -4.96 -16.39
C LYS A 106 -3.09 -4.75 -15.30
N PHE A 107 -3.34 -3.85 -14.35
CA PHE A 107 -2.45 -3.66 -13.20
C PHE A 107 -2.43 -4.92 -12.31
N VAL A 108 -3.59 -5.53 -12.06
CA VAL A 108 -3.64 -6.77 -11.27
C VAL A 108 -2.97 -7.94 -11.99
N VAL A 109 -3.16 -8.10 -13.31
CA VAL A 109 -2.44 -9.10 -14.11
C VAL A 109 -0.92 -8.86 -14.07
N MET A 110 -0.48 -7.60 -14.08
CA MET A 110 0.93 -7.24 -13.89
C MET A 110 1.45 -7.67 -12.50
N VAL A 111 0.66 -7.51 -11.44
CA VAL A 111 0.98 -8.05 -10.10
C VAL A 111 1.11 -9.58 -10.14
N LEU A 112 0.14 -10.29 -10.74
CA LEU A 112 0.19 -11.76 -10.85
C LEU A 112 1.43 -12.24 -11.61
N ARG A 113 1.75 -11.60 -12.72
CA ARG A 113 2.88 -12.01 -13.57
C ARG A 113 4.23 -11.63 -12.95
N ASN A 114 4.37 -10.37 -12.54
CA ASN A 114 5.69 -9.79 -12.30
C ASN A 114 6.04 -9.78 -10.81
N LEU A 115 5.09 -9.41 -9.94
CA LEU A 115 5.32 -9.27 -8.50
C LEU A 115 5.20 -10.60 -7.76
N GLN A 116 4.16 -11.38 -8.05
CA GLN A 116 4.01 -12.76 -7.54
C GLN A 116 4.97 -13.71 -8.24
N GLY A 117 5.16 -13.52 -9.55
CA GLY A 117 5.79 -14.52 -10.39
C GLY A 117 4.94 -15.78 -10.51
N SER A 118 3.63 -15.65 -10.67
CA SER A 118 2.72 -16.79 -10.88
C SER A 118 3.04 -17.53 -12.19
N SER A 119 2.56 -18.77 -12.33
CA SER A 119 2.86 -19.57 -13.53
C SER A 119 2.26 -18.90 -14.78
N PRO A 120 2.92 -18.97 -15.95
CA PRO A 120 2.38 -18.39 -17.19
C PRO A 120 0.97 -18.90 -17.53
N ARG A 121 0.74 -20.21 -17.33
CA ARG A 121 -0.57 -20.86 -17.52
C ARG A 121 -1.67 -20.23 -16.68
N ASP A 122 -1.41 -20.01 -15.40
CA ASP A 122 -2.43 -19.46 -14.51
C ASP A 122 -2.59 -17.95 -14.76
N VAL A 123 -1.50 -17.22 -15.07
CA VAL A 123 -1.57 -15.80 -15.46
C VAL A 123 -2.45 -15.61 -16.70
N GLU A 124 -2.29 -16.45 -17.71
CA GLU A 124 -3.13 -16.43 -18.91
C GLU A 124 -4.60 -16.72 -18.58
N ARG A 125 -4.86 -17.71 -17.71
CA ARG A 125 -6.21 -18.05 -17.22
C ARG A 125 -6.89 -16.87 -16.52
N PHE A 126 -6.20 -16.20 -15.58
CA PHE A 126 -6.74 -15.02 -14.92
C PHE A 126 -6.92 -13.84 -15.89
N ALA A 127 -5.99 -13.64 -16.83
CA ALA A 127 -6.10 -12.58 -17.82
C ALA A 127 -7.25 -12.79 -18.82
N ALA A 128 -7.64 -14.03 -19.08
CA ALA A 128 -8.75 -14.39 -19.96
C ALA A 128 -10.13 -14.17 -19.31
N ASP A 129 -10.21 -14.11 -17.97
CA ASP A 129 -11.46 -13.76 -17.30
C ASP A 129 -11.75 -12.26 -17.44
N LEU A 130 -12.74 -11.94 -18.27
CA LEU A 130 -13.23 -10.60 -18.50
C LEU A 130 -14.62 -10.37 -17.89
N SER A 131 -15.13 -11.35 -17.12
CA SER A 131 -16.46 -11.29 -16.50
C SER A 131 -16.57 -10.31 -15.32
N GLY A 132 -15.45 -9.72 -14.90
CA GLY A 132 -15.38 -8.71 -13.86
C GLY A 132 -15.60 -9.22 -12.43
N ARG A 133 -15.47 -8.31 -11.47
CA ARG A 133 -15.45 -8.60 -10.01
C ARG A 133 -16.80 -8.45 -9.31
N ALA A 134 -17.77 -7.80 -9.96
CA ALA A 134 -19.07 -7.53 -9.37
C ALA A 134 -19.92 -8.81 -9.26
N ALA A 135 -20.97 -8.78 -8.45
CA ALA A 135 -21.90 -9.91 -8.33
C ALA A 135 -22.51 -10.27 -9.70
N ALA A 136 -23.00 -9.28 -10.44
CA ALA A 136 -23.37 -9.44 -11.84
C ALA A 136 -22.11 -9.51 -12.73
N PRO A 137 -22.08 -10.40 -13.74
CA PRO A 137 -21.05 -10.37 -14.77
C PRO A 137 -20.99 -9.03 -15.51
N ALA A 138 -19.80 -8.71 -16.04
CA ALA A 138 -19.63 -7.57 -16.95
C ALA A 138 -20.49 -7.77 -18.21
N PRO A 139 -20.96 -6.66 -18.84
CA PRO A 139 -21.73 -6.74 -20.08
C PRO A 139 -21.05 -7.60 -21.15
N GLY A 140 -21.79 -8.56 -21.71
CA GLY A 140 -21.28 -9.52 -22.71
C GLY A 140 -20.72 -10.82 -22.13
N PHE A 141 -20.61 -10.94 -20.81
CA PHE A 141 -20.11 -12.13 -20.10
C PHE A 141 -21.17 -12.78 -19.21
N GLU A 142 -22.46 -12.50 -19.43
CA GLU A 142 -23.58 -13.03 -18.64
C GLU A 142 -23.72 -14.55 -18.74
N HIS A 143 -23.17 -15.14 -19.80
CA HIS A 143 -23.16 -16.58 -20.06
C HIS A 143 -22.07 -17.33 -19.27
N ILE A 144 -21.09 -16.63 -18.68
CA ILE A 144 -20.00 -17.26 -17.94
C ILE A 144 -20.51 -17.72 -16.57
N PRO A 145 -20.44 -19.03 -16.24
CA PRO A 145 -20.86 -19.53 -14.94
C PRO A 145 -20.08 -18.88 -13.81
N GLN A 146 -20.74 -18.59 -12.69
CA GLN A 146 -20.11 -17.91 -11.55
C GLN A 146 -18.88 -18.66 -11.00
N ALA A 147 -18.84 -19.99 -11.09
CA ALA A 147 -17.70 -20.82 -10.69
C ALA A 147 -16.42 -20.53 -11.52
N GLU A 148 -16.58 -20.08 -12.76
CA GLU A 148 -15.48 -19.78 -13.70
C GLU A 148 -15.02 -18.31 -13.64
N ARG A 149 -15.71 -17.48 -12.85
CA ARG A 149 -15.41 -16.05 -12.70
C ARG A 149 -14.30 -15.83 -11.67
N HIS A 150 -13.06 -15.91 -12.11
CA HIS A 150 -11.87 -15.83 -11.28
C HIS A 150 -11.75 -14.51 -10.49
N TRP A 151 -11.97 -13.38 -11.14
CA TRP A 151 -11.89 -12.07 -10.50
C TRP A 151 -13.01 -11.86 -9.47
N TYR A 152 -14.20 -12.39 -9.75
CA TYR A 152 -15.30 -12.40 -8.80
C TYR A 152 -14.92 -13.15 -7.51
N TRP A 153 -14.41 -14.38 -7.61
CA TRP A 153 -14.08 -15.18 -6.43
C TRP A 153 -12.94 -14.59 -5.60
N LEU A 154 -11.87 -14.09 -6.24
CA LEU A 154 -10.80 -13.40 -5.53
C LEU A 154 -11.32 -12.15 -4.81
N HIS A 155 -12.19 -11.36 -5.44
CA HIS A 155 -12.82 -10.20 -4.80
C HIS A 155 -13.79 -10.60 -3.69
N HIS A 156 -14.57 -11.67 -3.88
CA HIS A 156 -15.54 -12.16 -2.91
C HIS A 156 -14.87 -12.67 -1.63
N ILE A 157 -13.79 -13.46 -1.76
CA ILE A 157 -13.01 -13.97 -0.63
C ILE A 157 -12.37 -12.80 0.14
N THR A 158 -11.71 -11.88 -0.57
CA THR A 158 -11.06 -10.73 0.08
C THR A 158 -12.07 -9.80 0.76
N SER A 159 -13.18 -9.44 0.11
CA SER A 159 -14.21 -8.57 0.70
C SER A 159 -14.92 -9.23 1.89
N THR A 160 -15.18 -10.54 1.81
CA THR A 160 -15.80 -11.28 2.90
C THR A 160 -14.86 -11.40 4.09
N ARG A 161 -13.61 -11.81 3.88
CA ARG A 161 -12.70 -12.18 4.97
C ARG A 161 -11.82 -11.04 5.49
N LEU A 162 -11.67 -9.94 4.75
CA LEU A 162 -10.78 -8.84 5.14
C LEU A 162 -11.49 -7.49 5.26
N ALA A 163 -12.76 -7.35 4.85
CA ALA A 163 -13.49 -6.08 4.97
C ALA A 163 -14.68 -6.10 5.95
N ARG A 164 -15.14 -7.29 6.38
CA ARG A 164 -16.21 -7.40 7.40
C ARG A 164 -15.66 -7.15 8.80
N ALA A 165 -16.44 -6.47 9.64
CA ALA A 165 -16.01 -6.08 10.98
C ALA A 165 -15.66 -7.30 11.87
N GLU A 166 -16.45 -8.37 11.78
CA GLU A 166 -16.22 -9.59 12.56
C GLU A 166 -14.92 -10.31 12.14
N ASP A 167 -14.72 -10.54 10.83
CA ASP A 167 -13.52 -11.21 10.33
C ASP A 167 -12.24 -10.41 10.63
N THR A 168 -12.30 -9.08 10.49
CA THR A 168 -11.16 -8.21 10.81
C THR A 168 -10.85 -8.16 12.31
N ALA A 169 -11.88 -8.15 13.16
CA ALA A 169 -11.70 -8.24 14.61
C ALA A 169 -11.05 -9.56 15.04
N ARG A 170 -11.38 -10.69 14.41
CA ARG A 170 -10.75 -11.99 14.67
C ARG A 170 -9.27 -12.00 14.28
N LEU A 171 -8.94 -11.40 13.13
CA LEU A 171 -7.55 -11.25 12.68
C LEU A 171 -6.77 -10.32 13.61
N ALA A 172 -7.37 -9.21 14.05
CA ALA A 172 -6.82 -8.29 15.04
C ALA A 172 -6.58 -8.97 16.40
N GLY A 173 -7.50 -9.83 16.86
CA GLY A 173 -7.30 -10.60 18.09
C GLY A 173 -6.13 -11.59 18.00
N SER A 174 -5.96 -12.26 16.85
CA SER A 174 -4.80 -13.13 16.62
C SER A 174 -3.50 -12.33 16.62
N TYR A 175 -3.52 -11.13 16.01
CA TYR A 175 -2.38 -10.20 16.00
C TYR A 175 -2.02 -9.69 17.39
N ASP A 176 -3.01 -9.23 18.16
CA ASP A 176 -2.83 -8.74 19.54
C ASP A 176 -2.14 -9.78 20.42
N ARG A 177 -2.56 -11.05 20.31
CA ARG A 177 -1.89 -12.18 20.98
C ARG A 177 -0.43 -12.29 20.57
N PHE A 178 -0.13 -12.47 19.28
CA PHE A 178 1.23 -12.75 18.83
C PHE A 178 2.20 -11.60 19.04
N PHE A 179 1.73 -10.35 18.89
CA PHE A 179 2.57 -9.19 19.14
C PHE A 179 2.78 -8.97 20.64
N GLY A 180 1.73 -9.18 21.45
CA GLY A 180 1.81 -9.20 22.91
C GLY A 180 2.85 -10.19 23.43
N GLU A 181 2.84 -11.43 22.95
CA GLU A 181 3.83 -12.47 23.26
C GLU A 181 5.26 -12.05 22.89
N CYS A 182 5.44 -11.33 21.77
CA CYS A 182 6.75 -10.80 21.40
C CYS A 182 7.23 -9.72 22.37
N LEU A 183 6.35 -8.83 22.81
CA LEU A 183 6.66 -7.77 23.77
C LEU A 183 6.94 -8.32 25.18
N GLU A 184 6.30 -9.41 25.58
CA GLU A 184 6.49 -10.05 26.89
C GLU A 184 7.89 -10.66 27.08
N LYS A 185 8.64 -10.87 25.98
CA LYS A 185 10.04 -11.29 26.03
C LYS A 185 10.94 -10.26 26.72
N GLN A 186 10.55 -8.98 26.78
CA GLN A 186 11.24 -7.98 27.61
C GLN A 186 10.90 -8.23 29.09
N PRO A 187 11.89 -8.43 29.99
CA PRO A 187 11.62 -8.59 31.41
C PRO A 187 10.92 -7.37 32.02
N LYS A 188 9.97 -7.62 32.93
CA LYS A 188 9.21 -6.57 33.60
C LYS A 188 10.12 -5.76 34.51
N GLY A 189 10.02 -4.43 34.45
CA GLY A 189 10.79 -3.52 35.31
C GLY A 189 12.24 -3.30 34.88
N GLU A 190 12.74 -4.04 33.89
CA GLU A 190 14.11 -3.89 33.38
C GLU A 190 14.17 -2.96 32.17
N TRP A 191 15.15 -2.06 32.17
CA TRP A 191 15.47 -1.24 31.01
C TRP A 191 16.25 -2.04 29.98
N ALA A 192 15.83 -1.97 28.72
CA ALA A 192 16.62 -2.42 27.57
C ALA A 192 16.67 -1.33 26.50
N THR A 193 17.57 -1.48 25.54
CA THR A 193 17.66 -0.62 24.37
C THR A 193 17.21 -1.39 23.13
N VAL A 194 16.42 -0.75 22.28
CA VAL A 194 15.93 -1.33 21.03
C VAL A 194 15.96 -0.28 19.92
N ARG A 195 16.18 -0.71 18.68
CA ARG A 195 15.93 0.10 17.49
C ARG A 195 14.49 -0.15 17.06
N LEU A 196 13.65 0.88 17.17
CA LEU A 196 12.20 0.72 17.14
C LEU A 196 11.71 0.19 15.78
N PHE A 197 12.20 0.77 14.68
CA PHE A 197 11.75 0.37 13.35
C PHE A 197 12.26 -1.03 12.99
N ASP A 198 13.50 -1.37 13.34
CA ASP A 198 14.04 -2.74 13.24
C ASP A 198 13.20 -3.75 14.04
N MET A 199 12.80 -3.41 15.26
CA MET A 199 11.90 -4.24 16.07
C MET A 199 10.53 -4.38 15.43
N LEU A 200 9.95 -3.33 14.86
CA LEU A 200 8.67 -3.44 14.13
C LEU A 200 8.84 -4.33 12.88
N ARG A 201 9.93 -4.17 12.13
CA ARG A 201 10.23 -5.03 10.98
C ARG A 201 10.42 -6.49 11.38
N ARG A 202 10.93 -6.79 12.57
CA ARG A 202 11.10 -8.16 13.04
C ARG A 202 9.81 -8.72 13.66
N ASP A 203 9.35 -8.08 14.71
CA ASP A 203 8.36 -8.62 15.64
C ASP A 203 6.93 -8.34 15.15
N MET A 204 6.62 -7.10 14.76
CA MET A 204 5.30 -6.78 14.17
C MET A 204 5.08 -7.55 12.85
N ALA A 205 6.12 -7.68 12.01
CA ALA A 205 6.02 -8.48 10.79
C ALA A 205 5.76 -9.97 11.06
N ALA A 206 6.48 -10.57 12.02
CA ALA A 206 6.28 -11.96 12.39
C ALA A 206 4.85 -12.18 12.95
N SER A 207 4.37 -11.28 13.79
CA SER A 207 3.01 -11.32 14.33
C SER A 207 1.95 -11.20 13.23
N GLY A 208 2.09 -10.25 12.30
CA GLY A 208 1.19 -10.10 11.15
C GLY A 208 1.18 -11.34 10.25
N ILE A 209 2.34 -11.94 10.00
CA ILE A 209 2.45 -13.20 9.22
C ILE A 209 1.77 -14.36 9.96
N ASN A 210 2.02 -14.52 11.27
CA ASN A 210 1.40 -15.59 12.06
C ASN A 210 -0.12 -15.46 12.12
N SER A 211 -0.64 -14.24 12.29
CA SER A 211 -2.08 -13.97 12.26
C SER A 211 -2.71 -14.34 10.93
N LEU A 212 -2.02 -14.06 9.82
CA LEU A 212 -2.55 -14.30 8.48
C LEU A 212 -2.39 -15.75 8.01
N CYS A 213 -1.21 -16.33 8.21
CA CYS A 213 -0.74 -17.57 7.56
C CYS A 213 -0.48 -18.73 8.52
N GLY A 214 -0.63 -18.53 9.83
CA GLY A 214 -0.32 -19.55 10.83
C GLY A 214 1.13 -19.47 11.30
N THR A 215 1.44 -20.12 12.43
CA THR A 215 2.80 -20.09 13.00
C THR A 215 3.76 -21.03 12.29
N ARG A 216 3.26 -22.13 11.71
CA ARG A 216 4.08 -23.20 11.13
C ARG A 216 4.94 -22.72 9.96
N LEU A 217 4.53 -21.69 9.22
CA LEU A 217 5.35 -21.10 8.15
C LEU A 217 6.67 -20.53 8.71
N LEU A 218 6.61 -19.76 9.80
CA LEU A 218 7.82 -19.16 10.39
C LEU A 218 8.63 -20.16 11.22
N GLU A 219 7.98 -21.18 11.77
CA GLU A 219 8.64 -22.31 12.43
C GLU A 219 9.47 -23.14 11.43
N ALA A 220 8.88 -23.46 10.28
CA ALA A 220 9.56 -24.19 9.21
C ALA A 220 10.65 -23.35 8.53
N TYR A 221 10.44 -22.03 8.43
CA TYR A 221 11.35 -21.11 7.75
C TYR A 221 11.72 -19.89 8.61
N PRO A 222 12.62 -20.02 9.61
CA PRO A 222 13.01 -18.89 10.47
C PRO A 222 13.62 -17.69 9.73
N GLY A 223 14.15 -17.89 8.52
CA GLY A 223 14.68 -16.83 7.66
C GLY A 223 13.62 -16.05 6.86
N PHE A 224 12.34 -16.45 6.94
CA PHE A 224 11.29 -15.93 6.05
C PHE A 224 11.09 -14.42 6.20
N VAL A 225 10.99 -13.90 7.42
CA VAL A 225 10.82 -12.45 7.67
C VAL A 225 11.98 -11.64 7.08
N LYS A 226 13.21 -12.14 7.22
CA LYS A 226 14.39 -11.48 6.62
C LYS A 226 14.33 -11.49 5.09
N GLN A 227 13.94 -12.61 4.49
CA GLN A 227 13.80 -12.71 3.04
C GLN A 227 12.63 -11.85 2.52
N PHE A 228 11.55 -11.74 3.29
CA PHE A 228 10.43 -10.86 3.00
C PHE A 228 10.88 -9.40 2.86
N TRP A 229 11.69 -8.90 3.79
CA TRP A 229 12.21 -7.53 3.72
C TRP A 229 13.18 -7.31 2.55
N ARG A 230 13.95 -8.32 2.15
CA ARG A 230 14.78 -8.24 0.94
C ARG A 230 13.93 -8.15 -0.33
N PHE A 231 12.79 -8.84 -0.36
CA PHE A 231 11.81 -8.73 -1.43
C PHE A 231 11.10 -7.38 -1.41
N ASP A 232 10.65 -6.89 -0.25
CA ASP A 232 10.02 -5.57 -0.10
C ASP A 232 10.89 -4.45 -0.68
N ASP A 233 12.19 -4.49 -0.38
CA ASP A 233 13.17 -3.53 -0.90
C ASP A 233 13.22 -3.48 -2.44
N VAL A 234 12.78 -4.52 -3.15
CA VAL A 234 12.83 -4.59 -4.62
C VAL A 234 11.47 -4.85 -5.26
N ALA A 235 10.39 -4.92 -4.48
CA ALA A 235 9.05 -5.28 -4.91
C ALA A 235 8.58 -4.39 -6.08
N TYR A 236 8.76 -3.08 -5.95
CA TYR A 236 8.37 -2.16 -7.04
C TYR A 236 9.18 -2.36 -8.32
N GLN A 237 10.46 -2.72 -8.22
CA GLN A 237 11.30 -3.02 -9.39
C GLN A 237 10.83 -4.30 -10.09
N CYS A 238 10.27 -5.27 -9.34
CA CYS A 238 9.64 -6.45 -9.92
C CYS A 238 8.46 -6.05 -10.83
N MET A 239 7.65 -5.05 -10.47
CA MET A 239 6.47 -4.63 -11.25
C MET A 239 6.79 -4.30 -12.71
N TYR A 240 7.99 -3.75 -12.98
CA TYR A 240 8.43 -3.44 -14.34
C TYR A 240 8.58 -4.65 -15.26
N GLY A 241 8.68 -5.87 -14.70
CA GLY A 241 8.78 -7.10 -15.48
C GLY A 241 10.06 -7.20 -16.31
N LEU A 242 11.14 -6.52 -15.90
CA LEU A 242 12.42 -6.58 -16.58
C LEU A 242 12.97 -8.02 -16.56
N PRO A 243 13.52 -8.53 -17.69
CA PRO A 243 14.15 -9.83 -17.73
C PRO A 243 15.26 -9.99 -16.68
N LYS A 244 15.45 -11.21 -16.16
CA LYS A 244 16.46 -11.51 -15.14
C LYS A 244 17.88 -11.07 -15.53
N TRP A 245 18.24 -11.13 -16.81
CA TRP A 245 19.55 -10.71 -17.28
C TRP A 245 19.74 -9.17 -17.30
N ILE A 246 18.65 -8.39 -17.26
CA ILE A 246 18.67 -6.92 -17.09
C ILE A 246 18.66 -6.56 -15.60
N ALA A 247 17.74 -7.16 -14.84
CA ALA A 247 17.52 -6.86 -13.43
C ALA A 247 17.47 -8.15 -12.59
N PRO A 248 18.64 -8.77 -12.30
CA PRO A 248 18.67 -10.08 -11.64
C PRO A 248 18.17 -10.01 -10.20
N LYS A 249 18.55 -8.97 -9.46
CA LYS A 249 18.25 -8.84 -8.02
C LYS A 249 16.75 -8.85 -7.71
N PRO A 250 15.88 -8.04 -8.34
CA PRO A 250 14.42 -8.09 -8.09
C PRO A 250 13.82 -9.48 -8.31
N VAL A 251 14.17 -10.11 -9.43
CA VAL A 251 13.69 -11.45 -9.79
C VAL A 251 14.15 -12.49 -8.76
N GLU A 252 15.41 -12.44 -8.34
CA GLU A 252 15.97 -13.41 -7.40
C GLU A 252 15.41 -13.28 -5.98
N GLU A 253 15.24 -12.06 -5.46
CA GLU A 253 14.67 -11.88 -4.12
C GLU A 253 13.20 -12.30 -4.06
N ARG A 254 12.44 -12.02 -5.14
CA ARG A 254 11.06 -12.52 -5.31
C ARG A 254 11.02 -14.04 -5.35
N ASP A 255 11.81 -14.66 -6.24
CA ASP A 255 11.77 -16.10 -6.44
C ASP A 255 12.23 -16.86 -5.19
N LYS A 256 13.21 -16.34 -4.43
CA LYS A 256 13.61 -16.90 -3.12
C LYS A 256 12.47 -16.87 -2.11
N LEU A 257 11.77 -15.73 -1.96
CA LEU A 257 10.64 -15.64 -1.03
C LEU A 257 9.51 -16.59 -1.44
N ARG A 258 9.17 -16.62 -2.73
CA ARG A 258 8.14 -17.53 -3.26
C ARG A 258 8.53 -18.98 -3.05
N GLN A 259 9.80 -19.34 -3.23
CA GLN A 259 10.29 -20.71 -3.06
C GLN A 259 10.04 -21.20 -1.62
N MET A 260 10.30 -20.38 -0.60
CA MET A 260 10.03 -20.74 0.80
C MET A 260 8.52 -21.00 1.03
N ALA A 261 7.65 -20.14 0.48
CA ALA A 261 6.20 -20.35 0.55
C ALA A 261 5.74 -21.56 -0.29
N TRP A 262 6.41 -21.85 -1.41
CA TRP A 262 6.12 -23.00 -2.25
C TRP A 262 6.38 -24.29 -1.49
N GLU A 263 7.60 -24.47 -0.98
CA GLU A 263 8.01 -25.67 -0.27
C GLU A 263 7.11 -25.92 0.94
N TYR A 264 6.79 -24.86 1.69
CA TYR A 264 5.81 -24.91 2.76
C TYR A 264 4.46 -25.46 2.31
N LEU A 265 3.91 -24.92 1.21
CA LEU A 265 2.62 -25.34 0.68
C LEU A 265 2.65 -26.79 0.15
N GLU A 266 3.72 -27.22 -0.52
CA GLU A 266 3.91 -28.61 -0.95
C GLU A 266 3.96 -29.58 0.24
N GLU A 267 4.55 -29.17 1.36
CA GLU A 267 4.60 -29.99 2.56
C GLU A 267 3.21 -30.14 3.20
N VAL A 268 2.49 -29.03 3.40
CA VAL A 268 1.30 -29.05 4.28
C VAL A 268 0.01 -29.40 3.56
N LEU A 269 -0.15 -29.03 2.29
CA LEU A 269 -1.42 -29.15 1.58
C LEU A 269 -1.87 -30.58 1.23
N PRO A 270 -0.97 -31.54 0.89
CA PRO A 270 -1.38 -32.90 0.57
C PRO A 270 -2.11 -33.61 1.72
N THR A 271 -1.72 -33.32 2.96
CA THR A 271 -2.28 -33.91 4.18
C THR A 271 -3.20 -32.96 4.95
N TYR A 272 -3.54 -31.80 4.38
CA TYR A 272 -4.34 -30.80 5.07
C TYR A 272 -5.81 -31.23 5.21
N ASP A 273 -6.29 -31.34 6.44
CA ASP A 273 -7.69 -31.64 6.75
C ASP A 273 -8.56 -30.38 6.67
N TRP A 274 -9.15 -30.18 5.49
CA TRP A 274 -10.04 -29.05 5.23
C TRP A 274 -11.32 -29.06 6.07
N ALA A 275 -11.83 -30.25 6.43
CA ALA A 275 -13.07 -30.38 7.19
C ALA A 275 -12.84 -30.04 8.67
N ALA A 276 -11.73 -30.53 9.25
CA ALA A 276 -11.34 -30.18 10.61
C ALA A 276 -11.07 -28.67 10.76
N ALA A 277 -10.35 -28.06 9.80
CA ALA A 277 -10.04 -26.63 9.84
C ALA A 277 -11.27 -25.71 9.73
N GLU A 278 -12.40 -26.21 9.23
CA GLU A 278 -13.68 -25.50 9.20
C GLU A 278 -14.46 -25.65 10.52
N ALA A 279 -14.26 -26.77 11.23
CA ALA A 279 -14.88 -27.04 12.53
C ALA A 279 -14.14 -26.36 13.69
N ASP A 280 -12.82 -26.20 13.61
CA ASP A 280 -11.95 -25.79 14.73
C ASP A 280 -11.78 -24.26 14.89
N GLY A 281 -12.52 -23.45 14.12
CA GLY A 281 -12.70 -22.02 14.40
C GLY A 281 -12.00 -21.01 13.48
N THR A 282 -11.66 -19.85 14.03
CA THR A 282 -11.34 -18.62 13.29
C THR A 282 -9.88 -18.51 12.81
N TRP A 283 -8.97 -19.29 13.43
CA TRP A 283 -7.53 -19.31 13.16
C TRP A 283 -6.92 -20.68 13.52
N GLU A 284 -5.95 -21.18 12.75
CA GLU A 284 -5.19 -22.41 13.07
C GLU A 284 -3.70 -22.35 12.66
N PRO A 285 -2.80 -23.17 13.23
CA PRO A 285 -1.34 -23.00 13.07
C PRO A 285 -0.76 -23.17 11.65
N THR A 286 -1.43 -23.85 10.74
CA THR A 286 -0.88 -24.27 9.43
C THR A 286 -1.16 -23.25 8.32
N LEU A 287 -2.41 -22.84 8.11
CA LEU A 287 -2.79 -21.81 7.13
C LEU A 287 -3.27 -20.52 7.79
N GLY A 288 -3.37 -20.47 9.12
CA GLY A 288 -3.65 -19.23 9.85
C GLY A 288 -5.11 -18.83 9.79
N SER A 289 -5.37 -17.69 9.17
CA SER A 289 -6.69 -17.07 9.10
C SER A 289 -7.65 -17.79 8.15
N ALA A 290 -8.96 -17.61 8.35
CA ALA A 290 -9.98 -18.05 7.40
C ALA A 290 -9.77 -17.46 5.99
N TYR A 291 -9.21 -16.26 5.87
CA TYR A 291 -8.86 -15.66 4.58
C TYR A 291 -7.85 -16.52 3.81
N MET A 292 -6.75 -16.91 4.44
CA MET A 292 -5.70 -17.69 3.79
C MET A 292 -6.19 -19.10 3.46
N ARG A 293 -7.01 -19.72 4.33
CA ARG A 293 -7.65 -21.00 4.05
C ARG A 293 -8.57 -20.93 2.83
N ASP A 294 -9.49 -19.97 2.79
CA ASP A 294 -10.43 -19.81 1.67
C ASP A 294 -9.69 -19.50 0.36
N LEU A 295 -8.65 -18.66 0.41
CA LEU A 295 -7.81 -18.36 -0.74
C LEU A 295 -7.12 -19.63 -1.27
N GLN A 296 -6.49 -20.41 -0.40
CA GLN A 296 -5.82 -21.65 -0.81
C GLN A 296 -6.80 -22.73 -1.27
N LYS A 297 -7.99 -22.80 -0.68
CA LYS A 297 -9.08 -23.71 -1.10
C LYS A 297 -9.58 -23.36 -2.50
N TYR A 298 -9.83 -22.08 -2.75
CA TYR A 298 -10.25 -21.59 -4.05
C TYR A 298 -9.20 -21.83 -5.13
N LEU A 299 -7.93 -21.50 -4.85
CA LEU A 299 -6.85 -21.73 -5.81
C LEU A 299 -6.67 -23.23 -6.11
N LYS A 300 -6.89 -24.10 -5.12
CA LYS A 300 -6.93 -25.55 -5.34
C LYS A 300 -8.13 -25.96 -6.21
N SER A 301 -9.33 -25.41 -5.98
CA SER A 301 -10.53 -25.80 -6.73
C SER A 301 -10.47 -25.42 -8.21
N VAL A 302 -9.70 -24.41 -8.57
CA VAL A 302 -9.49 -24.01 -9.97
C VAL A 302 -8.23 -24.60 -10.58
N ASP A 303 -7.60 -25.60 -9.96
CA ASP A 303 -6.33 -26.21 -10.41
C ASP A 303 -5.24 -25.15 -10.66
N ALA A 304 -5.03 -24.21 -9.73
CA ALA A 304 -3.89 -23.30 -9.80
C ALA A 304 -2.61 -24.03 -9.37
N THR A 305 -1.51 -23.78 -10.07
CA THR A 305 -0.19 -24.35 -9.71
C THR A 305 0.25 -23.91 -8.31
N THR A 306 1.07 -24.70 -7.64
CA THR A 306 1.68 -24.31 -6.36
C THR A 306 2.52 -23.03 -6.49
N GLN A 307 3.10 -22.76 -7.67
CA GLN A 307 3.73 -21.49 -8.00
C GLN A 307 2.81 -20.29 -7.78
N THR A 308 1.61 -20.37 -8.34
CA THR A 308 0.62 -19.31 -8.24
C THR A 308 0.09 -19.22 -6.81
N ARG A 309 -0.13 -20.36 -6.15
CA ARG A 309 -0.60 -20.44 -4.76
C ARG A 309 0.37 -19.81 -3.75
N SER A 310 1.65 -20.08 -3.90
CA SER A 310 2.72 -19.43 -3.13
C SER A 310 2.83 -17.94 -3.47
N GLY A 311 2.69 -17.57 -4.75
CA GLY A 311 2.58 -16.19 -5.22
C GLY A 311 1.46 -15.40 -4.51
N PHE A 312 0.26 -15.96 -4.42
CA PHE A 312 -0.86 -15.35 -3.70
C PHE A 312 -0.60 -15.22 -2.20
N MET A 313 0.04 -16.23 -1.58
CA MET A 313 0.43 -16.16 -0.17
C MET A 313 1.44 -15.03 0.10
N ILE A 314 2.51 -14.91 -0.69
CA ILE A 314 3.53 -13.87 -0.46
C ILE A 314 2.98 -12.45 -0.69
N ILE A 315 2.01 -12.27 -1.59
CA ILE A 315 1.36 -10.95 -1.80
C ILE A 315 0.37 -10.62 -0.71
N ALA A 316 -0.31 -11.61 -0.14
CA ALA A 316 -1.10 -11.38 1.06
C ALA A 316 -0.22 -10.90 2.22
N ILE A 317 0.95 -11.54 2.42
CA ILE A 317 1.95 -11.13 3.41
C ILE A 317 2.48 -9.71 3.13
N PHE A 318 2.84 -9.41 1.88
CA PHE A 318 3.27 -8.08 1.45
C PHE A 318 2.21 -7.01 1.70
N GLY A 319 0.96 -7.27 1.31
CA GLY A 319 -0.15 -6.36 1.52
C GLY A 319 -0.43 -6.05 3.00
N THR A 320 -0.26 -7.05 3.88
CA THR A 320 -0.43 -6.90 5.32
C THR A 320 0.68 -6.10 5.97
N ASN A 321 1.95 -6.31 5.61
CA ASN A 321 3.09 -5.82 6.40
C ASN A 321 3.78 -4.58 5.83
N SER A 322 3.92 -4.49 4.50
CA SER A 322 4.75 -3.46 3.84
C SER A 322 4.22 -2.04 3.99
N ASN A 323 2.95 -1.88 4.38
CA ASN A 323 2.33 -0.57 4.59
C ASN A 323 2.15 -0.22 6.08
N THR A 324 1.71 -1.19 6.88
CA THR A 324 1.35 -0.93 8.28
C THR A 324 2.57 -0.66 9.14
N ILE A 325 3.66 -1.39 8.91
CA ILE A 325 4.91 -1.27 9.68
C ILE A 325 5.55 0.12 9.50
N PRO A 326 5.75 0.66 8.28
CA PRO A 326 6.17 2.04 8.07
C PRO A 326 5.30 3.08 8.79
N ILE A 327 3.98 2.94 8.73
CA ILE A 327 3.07 3.92 9.32
C ILE A 327 3.09 3.85 10.85
N THR A 328 3.15 2.65 11.43
CA THR A 328 3.36 2.47 12.87
C THR A 328 4.67 3.13 13.31
N ALA A 329 5.74 2.97 12.54
CA ALA A 329 7.02 3.61 12.83
C ALA A 329 6.90 5.14 12.84
N TRP A 330 6.26 5.73 11.82
CA TRP A 330 6.00 7.16 11.78
C TRP A 330 5.17 7.66 12.95
N VAL A 331 4.07 6.97 13.28
CA VAL A 331 3.25 7.31 14.45
C VAL A 331 4.12 7.35 15.70
N MET A 332 4.85 6.28 16.00
CA MET A 332 5.70 6.24 17.20
C MET A 332 6.82 7.28 17.17
N MET A 333 7.41 7.57 16.02
CA MET A 333 8.45 8.61 15.87
C MET A 333 7.89 10.01 16.14
N GLU A 334 6.66 10.32 15.72
CA GLU A 334 6.01 11.58 16.07
C GLU A 334 5.68 11.66 17.57
N LEU A 335 5.22 10.57 18.19
CA LEU A 335 5.02 10.53 19.64
C LEU A 335 6.33 10.71 20.42
N LEU A 336 7.45 10.16 19.93
CA LEU A 336 8.76 10.29 20.60
C LEU A 336 9.33 11.70 20.54
N LYS A 337 8.91 12.53 19.58
CA LYS A 337 9.32 13.95 19.48
C LYS A 337 8.58 14.83 20.49
N ASP A 338 7.40 14.41 20.96
CA ASP A 338 6.54 15.17 21.86
C ASP A 338 6.07 14.32 23.05
N PRO A 339 6.75 14.42 24.21
CA PRO A 339 6.36 13.69 25.42
C PRO A 339 4.93 14.00 25.93
N SER A 340 4.42 15.21 25.66
CA SER A 340 3.04 15.59 26.03
C SER A 340 2.04 14.85 25.15
N LEU A 341 2.30 14.78 23.83
CA LEU A 341 1.49 13.98 22.91
C LEU A 341 1.54 12.48 23.25
N MET A 342 2.73 11.92 23.52
CA MET A 342 2.89 10.53 23.96
C MET A 342 2.03 10.24 25.20
N SER A 343 2.02 11.17 26.17
CA SER A 343 1.24 11.03 27.40
C SER A 343 -0.27 11.10 27.14
N ALA A 344 -0.72 11.99 26.25
CA ALA A 344 -2.13 12.10 25.87
C ALA A 344 -2.63 10.84 25.13
N VAL A 345 -1.85 10.33 24.17
CA VAL A 345 -2.15 9.08 23.45
C VAL A 345 -2.16 7.88 24.40
N ARG A 346 -1.22 7.81 25.36
CA ARG A 346 -1.22 6.79 26.41
C ARG A 346 -2.50 6.84 27.24
N LEU A 347 -2.95 8.02 27.65
CA LEU A 347 -4.16 8.18 28.45
C LEU A 347 -5.40 7.67 27.68
N GLU A 348 -5.52 8.06 26.41
CA GLU A 348 -6.61 7.63 25.55
C GLU A 348 -6.59 6.11 25.33
N ALA A 349 -5.42 5.53 25.03
CA ALA A 349 -5.25 4.09 24.87
C ALA A 349 -5.56 3.29 26.15
N ASN A 350 -5.17 3.79 27.33
CA ASN A 350 -5.49 3.17 28.61
C ASN A 350 -7.00 3.03 28.84
N SER A 351 -7.80 3.99 28.34
CA SER A 351 -9.26 3.94 28.46
C SER A 351 -9.91 2.80 27.65
N ALA A 352 -9.18 2.24 26.68
CA ALA A 352 -9.62 1.11 25.86
C ALA A 352 -9.21 -0.26 26.42
N ILE A 353 -8.50 -0.30 27.56
CA ILE A 353 -8.14 -1.56 28.22
C ILE A 353 -9.37 -2.17 28.89
N VAL A 354 -9.63 -3.43 28.59
CA VAL A 354 -10.60 -4.29 29.24
C VAL A 354 -9.83 -5.33 30.07
N VAL A 355 -10.25 -5.52 31.31
CA VAL A 355 -9.69 -6.55 32.20
C VAL A 355 -10.64 -7.73 32.18
N ASP A 356 -10.11 -8.89 31.84
CA ASP A 356 -10.83 -10.15 31.93
C ASP A 356 -11.12 -10.44 33.42
N PRO A 357 -12.39 -10.65 33.81
CA PRO A 357 -12.77 -10.78 35.22
C PRO A 357 -12.27 -12.08 35.86
N ASP A 358 -12.03 -13.12 35.06
CA ASP A 358 -11.66 -14.46 35.55
C ASP A 358 -10.14 -14.62 35.65
N THR A 359 -9.42 -14.13 34.64
CA THR A 359 -7.96 -14.28 34.52
C THR A 359 -7.18 -13.04 34.96
N GLY A 360 -7.84 -11.89 35.06
CA GLY A 360 -7.18 -10.60 35.26
C GLY A 360 -6.36 -10.12 34.05
N ALA A 361 -6.42 -10.84 32.93
CA ALA A 361 -5.68 -10.51 31.73
C ALA A 361 -6.18 -9.18 31.14
N ARG A 362 -5.24 -8.31 30.76
CA ARG A 362 -5.54 -7.03 30.11
C ARG A 362 -5.54 -7.21 28.61
N ARG A 363 -6.63 -6.83 27.96
CA ARG A 363 -6.77 -6.80 26.51
C ARG A 363 -7.29 -5.45 26.04
N PHE A 364 -7.05 -5.10 24.79
CA PHE A 364 -7.64 -3.90 24.21
C PHE A 364 -9.01 -4.22 23.60
N ASP A 365 -9.99 -3.35 23.84
CA ASP A 365 -11.14 -3.25 22.95
C ASP A 365 -10.68 -2.57 21.66
N ALA A 366 -10.38 -3.39 20.64
CA ALA A 366 -9.90 -2.91 19.35
C ALA A 366 -10.90 -1.96 18.66
N GLN A 367 -12.22 -2.15 18.82
CA GLN A 367 -13.21 -1.27 18.19
C GLN A 367 -13.24 0.10 18.85
N LYS A 368 -13.22 0.12 20.19
CA LYS A 368 -13.10 1.37 20.95
C LYS A 368 -11.79 2.09 20.62
N LEU A 369 -10.67 1.36 20.57
CA LEU A 369 -9.36 1.91 20.28
C LEU A 369 -9.29 2.59 18.90
N VAL A 370 -9.89 2.00 17.86
CA VAL A 370 -9.86 2.60 16.51
C VAL A 370 -10.79 3.80 16.34
N SER A 371 -11.71 4.05 17.26
CA SER A 371 -12.61 5.22 17.23
C SER A 371 -12.14 6.36 18.14
N MET A 372 -11.02 6.20 18.83
CA MET A 372 -10.47 7.18 19.75
C MET A 372 -10.00 8.44 19.00
N PRO A 373 -10.52 9.64 19.34
CA PRO A 373 -10.28 10.88 18.62
C PRO A 373 -8.82 11.19 18.28
N LEU A 374 -7.93 11.22 19.29
CA LEU A 374 -6.55 11.67 19.11
C LEU A 374 -5.70 10.56 18.46
N LEU A 375 -5.83 9.30 18.90
CA LEU A 375 -5.21 8.15 18.21
C LEU A 375 -5.58 8.11 16.72
N GLN A 376 -6.87 8.30 16.40
CA GLN A 376 -7.34 8.29 15.02
C GLN A 376 -6.78 9.48 14.25
N SER A 377 -6.71 10.67 14.86
CA SER A 377 -6.13 11.85 14.24
C SER A 377 -4.65 11.66 13.93
N VAL A 378 -3.84 11.17 14.87
CA VAL A 378 -2.42 10.87 14.66
C VAL A 378 -2.22 9.84 13.55
N PHE A 379 -3.02 8.77 13.53
CA PHE A 379 -2.97 7.77 12.48
C PHE A 379 -3.29 8.36 11.10
N VAL A 380 -4.38 9.12 10.98
CA VAL A 380 -4.79 9.73 9.71
C VAL A 380 -3.76 10.76 9.25
N GLU A 381 -3.18 11.54 10.15
CA GLU A 381 -2.17 12.54 9.83
C GLU A 381 -0.87 11.88 9.35
N CYS A 382 -0.42 10.79 9.99
CA CYS A 382 0.73 10.02 9.51
C CYS A 382 0.46 9.39 8.14
N MET A 383 -0.75 8.85 7.92
CA MET A 383 -1.15 8.33 6.62
C MET A 383 -1.15 9.42 5.54
N ARG A 384 -1.63 10.62 5.88
CA ARG A 384 -1.67 11.78 4.96
C ARG A 384 -0.27 12.22 4.54
N LEU A 385 0.67 12.27 5.48
CA LEU A 385 2.04 12.73 5.21
C LEU A 385 2.89 11.67 4.50
N HIS A 386 2.75 10.40 4.92
CA HIS A 386 3.70 9.34 4.57
C HIS A 386 3.14 8.29 3.61
N VAL A 387 1.89 8.39 3.14
CA VAL A 387 1.39 7.54 2.05
C VAL A 387 1.50 8.26 0.71
N SER A 388 2.43 7.80 -0.12
CA SER A 388 2.64 8.30 -1.47
C SER A 388 2.43 7.16 -2.46
N MET A 389 1.24 7.09 -3.04
CA MET A 389 0.84 6.05 -3.98
C MET A 389 0.16 6.68 -5.20
N GLY A 390 0.58 6.26 -6.40
CA GLY A 390 -0.10 6.61 -7.64
C GLY A 390 -1.17 5.59 -8.00
N ILE A 391 -2.45 5.87 -7.69
CA ILE A 391 -3.56 4.95 -7.96
C ILE A 391 -3.77 4.80 -9.47
N MET A 392 -3.19 3.76 -10.05
CA MET A 392 -3.15 3.54 -11.50
C MET A 392 -4.35 2.73 -12.00
N ARG A 393 -4.88 3.12 -13.14
CA ARG A 393 -5.92 2.43 -13.93
C ARG A 393 -5.59 2.55 -15.41
N GLU A 394 -6.23 1.73 -16.22
CA GLU A 394 -6.19 1.77 -17.68
C GLU A 394 -7.53 2.27 -18.22
N VAL A 395 -7.48 3.16 -19.21
CA VAL A 395 -8.63 3.57 -20.00
C VAL A 395 -8.87 2.51 -21.07
N ILE A 396 -9.87 1.66 -20.86
CA ILE A 396 -10.17 0.51 -21.76
C ILE A 396 -11.13 0.88 -22.89
N GLU A 397 -11.84 1.99 -22.74
CA GLU A 397 -12.70 2.60 -23.74
C GLU A 397 -12.57 4.13 -23.66
N ASP A 398 -12.68 4.81 -24.80
CA ASP A 398 -12.71 6.26 -24.84
C ASP A 398 -13.80 6.80 -23.90
N THR A 399 -13.42 7.73 -23.02
CA THR A 399 -14.33 8.27 -22.01
C THR A 399 -14.06 9.74 -21.78
N VAL A 400 -14.92 10.38 -20.99
CA VAL A 400 -14.77 11.79 -20.62
C VAL A 400 -14.57 11.92 -19.11
N LEU A 401 -13.59 12.72 -18.71
CA LEU A 401 -13.33 13.10 -17.33
C LEU A 401 -12.98 14.59 -17.26
N ASP A 402 -13.67 15.33 -16.40
CA ASP A 402 -13.47 16.77 -16.21
C ASP A 402 -13.59 17.59 -17.52
N GLY A 403 -14.48 17.16 -18.42
CA GLY A 403 -14.66 17.78 -19.75
C GLY A 403 -13.65 17.35 -20.81
N TYR A 404 -12.60 16.63 -20.43
CA TYR A 404 -11.58 16.14 -21.36
C TYR A 404 -11.87 14.72 -21.85
N ARG A 405 -11.51 14.45 -23.12
CA ARG A 405 -11.53 13.11 -23.69
C ARG A 405 -10.29 12.34 -23.24
N LEU A 406 -10.51 11.22 -22.57
CA LEU A 406 -9.49 10.23 -22.26
C LEU A 406 -9.56 9.12 -23.29
N ARG A 407 -8.45 8.91 -24.00
CA ARG A 407 -8.36 7.90 -25.05
C ARG A 407 -8.10 6.51 -24.51
N LYS A 408 -8.69 5.52 -25.14
CA LYS A 408 -8.41 4.09 -24.95
C LYS A 408 -6.90 3.80 -25.04
N ASP A 409 -6.48 2.72 -24.38
CA ASP A 409 -5.11 2.22 -24.32
C ASP A 409 -4.13 3.22 -23.67
N SER A 410 -4.66 4.06 -22.76
CA SER A 410 -3.88 5.01 -21.96
C SER A 410 -3.96 4.64 -20.48
N PHE A 411 -2.95 5.03 -19.70
CA PHE A 411 -3.04 4.97 -18.24
C PHE A 411 -3.67 6.24 -17.67
N ILE A 412 -4.29 6.12 -16.51
CA ILE A 412 -4.74 7.23 -15.68
C ILE A 412 -4.31 6.98 -14.24
N GLN A 413 -3.83 8.02 -13.56
CA GLN A 413 -3.31 7.90 -12.20
C GLN A 413 -3.79 9.04 -11.31
N ALA A 414 -4.26 8.70 -10.11
CA ALA A 414 -4.51 9.65 -9.04
C ALA A 414 -3.38 9.59 -7.99
N PRO A 415 -2.45 10.54 -7.97
CA PRO A 415 -1.38 10.60 -6.96
C PRO A 415 -1.92 11.06 -5.60
N THR A 416 -1.78 10.22 -4.56
CA THR A 416 -2.26 10.53 -3.20
C THR A 416 -1.57 11.75 -2.61
N ASN A 417 -0.24 11.76 -2.66
CA ASN A 417 0.64 12.79 -2.11
C ASN A 417 0.30 14.21 -2.59
N ILE A 418 -0.08 14.39 -3.87
CA ILE A 418 -0.46 15.69 -4.39
C ILE A 418 -1.74 16.21 -3.71
N MET A 419 -2.73 15.35 -3.52
CA MET A 419 -3.96 15.72 -2.82
C MET A 419 -3.78 15.80 -1.31
N HIS A 420 -2.93 14.96 -0.73
CA HIS A 420 -2.78 14.82 0.72
C HIS A 420 -1.86 15.89 1.29
N GLN A 421 -1.01 16.53 0.48
CA GLN A 421 -0.15 17.64 0.88
C GLN A 421 -0.59 18.99 0.29
N ASP A 422 -1.81 19.07 -0.28
CA ASP A 422 -2.35 20.31 -0.82
C ASP A 422 -2.63 21.32 0.31
N GLU A 423 -2.01 22.50 0.22
CA GLU A 423 -2.11 23.55 1.23
C GLU A 423 -3.53 24.14 1.34
N GLU A 424 -4.28 24.20 0.24
CA GLU A 424 -5.66 24.71 0.25
C GLU A 424 -6.61 23.75 0.99
N ILE A 425 -6.32 22.45 0.94
CA ILE A 425 -7.14 21.42 1.59
C ILE A 425 -6.76 21.28 3.07
N TRP A 426 -5.46 21.15 3.35
CA TRP A 426 -4.96 20.69 4.64
C TRP A 426 -4.31 21.79 5.48
N GLY A 427 -3.96 22.93 4.90
CA GLY A 427 -3.40 24.08 5.60
C GLY A 427 -4.36 24.61 6.66
N ARG A 428 -3.84 24.94 7.84
CA ARG A 428 -4.59 25.49 8.97
C ARG A 428 -3.80 26.64 9.58
N GLN A 429 -4.48 27.51 10.32
CA GLN A 429 -3.80 28.65 10.95
C GLN A 429 -2.66 28.15 11.85
N GLY A 430 -1.42 28.56 11.53
CA GLY A 430 -0.22 28.15 12.27
C GLY A 430 0.32 26.75 11.94
N HIS A 431 -0.29 26.01 11.01
CA HIS A 431 0.13 24.64 10.66
C HIS A 431 0.04 24.40 9.14
N GLN A 432 1.18 24.26 8.49
CA GLN A 432 1.24 23.96 7.06
C GLN A 432 0.73 22.55 6.76
N ALA A 433 0.33 22.28 5.51
CA ALA A 433 -0.03 20.94 5.07
C ALA A 433 1.16 19.98 5.12
N SER A 434 2.40 20.45 4.93
CA SER A 434 3.58 19.59 5.00
C SER A 434 4.01 19.21 6.42
N GLU A 435 3.44 19.85 7.44
CA GLU A 435 3.80 19.62 8.84
C GLU A 435 2.90 18.57 9.48
N PHE A 436 3.44 17.80 10.42
CA PHE A 436 2.64 16.94 11.29
C PHE A 436 1.91 17.79 12.33
N TRP A 437 0.60 17.62 12.43
CA TRP A 437 -0.19 18.19 13.52
C TRP A 437 -1.17 17.17 14.08
N ALA A 438 -0.89 16.68 15.29
CA ALA A 438 -1.65 15.60 15.92
C ALA A 438 -3.15 15.91 16.08
N GLU A 439 -3.52 17.18 16.27
CA GLU A 439 -4.92 17.60 16.44
C GLU A 439 -5.60 18.03 15.14
N ARG A 440 -4.96 17.84 13.96
CA ARG A 440 -5.52 18.26 12.67
C ARG A 440 -6.94 17.74 12.44
N HIS A 441 -7.24 16.54 12.94
CA HIS A 441 -8.53 15.89 12.79
C HIS A 441 -9.32 15.78 14.09
N VAL A 442 -9.05 16.66 15.07
CA VAL A 442 -9.77 16.71 16.35
C VAL A 442 -10.58 18.00 16.43
N ARG A 443 -11.81 17.90 16.95
CA ARG A 443 -12.63 19.07 17.31
C ARG A 443 -13.22 18.89 18.69
N ASP A 444 -13.25 19.99 19.43
CA ASP A 444 -13.97 20.11 20.69
C ASP A 444 -15.46 20.32 20.39
N VAL A 445 -16.31 19.47 20.98
CA VAL A 445 -17.76 19.51 20.84
C VAL A 445 -18.37 19.67 22.23
N GLU A 446 -19.18 20.70 22.42
CA GLU A 446 -19.96 20.89 23.64
C GLU A 446 -21.09 19.87 23.68
N ARG A 447 -21.19 19.16 24.80
CA ARG A 447 -22.28 18.23 25.11
C ARG A 447 -23.42 18.96 25.82
N GLU A 448 -24.60 18.34 25.80
CA GLU A 448 -25.81 18.87 26.45
C GLU A 448 -25.65 19.07 27.98
N ASP A 449 -24.73 18.32 28.60
CA ASP A 449 -24.40 18.41 30.03
C ASP A 449 -23.40 19.54 30.36
N GLY A 450 -23.00 20.35 29.37
CA GLY A 450 -22.05 21.44 29.52
C GLY A 450 -20.58 21.02 29.53
N THR A 451 -20.28 19.74 29.30
CA THR A 451 -18.89 19.25 29.15
C THR A 451 -18.42 19.35 27.71
N THR A 452 -17.10 19.46 27.50
CA THR A 452 -16.49 19.45 26.16
C THR A 452 -15.87 18.09 25.89
N GLU A 453 -16.22 17.48 24.76
CA GLU A 453 -15.62 16.22 24.29
C GLU A 453 -14.80 16.45 23.03
N LYS A 454 -13.59 15.88 22.99
CA LYS A 454 -12.81 15.78 21.76
C LYS A 454 -13.44 14.71 20.86
N THR A 455 -13.69 15.05 19.60
CA THR A 455 -14.24 14.14 18.58
C THR A 455 -13.34 14.11 17.35
N PHE A 456 -13.27 12.96 16.68
CA PHE A 456 -12.58 12.87 15.40
C PHE A 456 -13.43 13.50 14.29
N VAL A 457 -12.87 14.48 13.59
CA VAL A 457 -13.44 15.08 12.38
C VAL A 457 -12.33 15.23 11.34
N LEU A 458 -12.44 14.50 10.23
CA LEU A 458 -11.47 14.64 9.13
C LEU A 458 -11.41 16.10 8.67
N ALA A 459 -10.19 16.65 8.58
CA ALA A 459 -9.99 18.06 8.28
C ALA A 459 -10.40 18.41 6.84
N GLY A 460 -10.05 17.56 5.89
CA GLY A 460 -10.48 17.63 4.49
C GLY A 460 -11.76 16.83 4.25
N LYS A 461 -12.26 16.85 3.01
CA LYS A 461 -13.41 16.02 2.62
C LYS A 461 -12.98 14.56 2.45
N PRO A 462 -13.87 13.58 2.69
CA PRO A 462 -13.56 12.17 2.45
C PRO A 462 -13.09 11.86 1.02
N SER A 463 -13.53 12.64 0.02
CA SER A 463 -13.07 12.50 -1.37
C SER A 463 -11.63 12.98 -1.62
N GLU A 464 -11.08 13.79 -0.72
CA GLU A 464 -9.73 14.37 -0.80
C GLU A 464 -8.69 13.51 -0.07
N PHE A 465 -9.14 12.52 0.71
CA PHE A 465 -8.29 11.58 1.45
C PHE A 465 -8.57 10.12 1.05
N PHE A 466 -7.63 9.50 0.36
CA PHE A 466 -7.79 8.17 -0.26
C PHE A 466 -6.52 7.31 -0.15
N PRO A 467 -5.90 7.19 1.04
CA PRO A 467 -4.64 6.44 1.20
C PRO A 467 -4.77 4.94 0.90
N PHE A 468 -6.00 4.41 0.93
CA PHE A 468 -6.33 3.03 0.60
C PHE A 468 -6.81 2.84 -0.85
N GLY A 469 -6.67 3.87 -1.69
CA GLY A 469 -7.27 3.92 -3.02
C GLY A 469 -8.79 4.07 -2.97
N GLY A 470 -9.48 3.56 -3.99
CA GLY A 470 -10.93 3.65 -4.09
C GLY A 470 -11.56 2.79 -5.17
N GLY A 471 -12.90 2.75 -5.14
CA GLY A 471 -13.72 1.88 -5.98
C GLY A 471 -13.57 0.39 -5.62
N ILE A 472 -13.79 -0.48 -6.60
CA ILE A 472 -13.74 -1.95 -6.42
C ILE A 472 -12.34 -2.49 -6.09
N SER A 473 -11.30 -1.67 -6.29
CA SER A 473 -9.90 -1.98 -6.00
C SER A 473 -9.37 -1.22 -4.79
N MET A 474 -10.26 -0.75 -3.91
CA MET A 474 -9.89 -0.24 -2.59
C MET A 474 -9.26 -1.36 -1.74
N CYS A 475 -8.26 -1.03 -0.92
CA CYS A 475 -7.61 -1.99 -0.04
C CYS A 475 -8.66 -2.76 0.79
N PRO A 476 -8.75 -4.11 0.66
CA PRO A 476 -9.70 -4.89 1.42
C PRO A 476 -9.34 -4.91 2.90
N GLY A 477 -8.04 -5.01 3.23
CA GLY A 477 -7.54 -5.08 4.61
C GLY A 477 -7.47 -3.77 5.38
N ARG A 478 -8.01 -2.65 4.86
CA ARG A 478 -7.91 -1.31 5.48
C ARG A 478 -8.40 -1.23 6.94
N HIS A 479 -9.42 -2.03 7.28
CA HIS A 479 -9.98 -2.07 8.64
C HIS A 479 -9.03 -2.79 9.58
N PHE A 480 -8.52 -3.96 9.17
CA PHE A 480 -7.48 -4.68 9.90
C PHE A 480 -6.19 -3.86 10.02
N ALA A 481 -5.74 -3.21 8.95
CA ALA A 481 -4.55 -2.35 8.97
C ALA A 481 -4.64 -1.24 10.04
N LYS A 482 -5.80 -0.57 10.13
CA LYS A 482 -6.04 0.43 11.18
C LYS A 482 -6.00 -0.20 12.58
N GLN A 483 -6.61 -1.37 12.76
CA GLN A 483 -6.57 -2.10 14.04
C GLN A 483 -5.15 -2.51 14.40
N GLU A 484 -4.40 -3.11 13.47
CA GLU A 484 -3.03 -3.58 13.64
C GLU A 484 -2.10 -2.43 14.08
N ILE A 485 -2.13 -1.29 13.37
CA ILE A 485 -1.32 -0.11 13.69
C ILE A 485 -1.69 0.44 15.07
N LEU A 486 -2.98 0.68 15.33
CA LEU A 486 -3.40 1.31 16.59
C LEU A 486 -3.23 0.39 17.79
N LEU A 487 -3.45 -0.93 17.65
CA LEU A 487 -3.14 -1.92 18.68
C LEU A 487 -1.64 -1.94 19.00
N THR A 488 -0.79 -1.88 17.97
CA THR A 488 0.67 -1.82 18.15
C THR A 488 1.08 -0.59 18.94
N VAL A 489 0.59 0.59 18.52
CA VAL A 489 0.87 1.86 19.20
C VAL A 489 0.36 1.79 20.64
N ALA A 490 -0.87 1.35 20.87
CA ALA A 490 -1.45 1.22 22.20
C ALA A 490 -0.63 0.28 23.09
N MET A 491 -0.27 -0.90 22.61
CA MET A 491 0.59 -1.84 23.35
C MET A 491 1.93 -1.21 23.72
N LEU A 492 2.60 -0.52 22.79
CA LEU A 492 3.89 0.12 23.05
C LEU A 492 3.74 1.24 24.09
N VAL A 493 2.79 2.16 23.91
CA VAL A 493 2.67 3.32 24.80
C VAL A 493 2.14 2.96 26.18
N THR A 494 1.29 1.95 26.34
CA THR A 494 0.71 1.59 27.65
C THR A 494 1.52 0.54 28.39
N ARG A 495 2.14 -0.42 27.69
CA ARG A 495 2.91 -1.51 28.33
C ARG A 495 4.36 -1.10 28.61
N PHE A 496 4.86 -0.02 28.01
CA PHE A 496 6.25 0.41 28.18
C PHE A 496 6.36 1.88 28.60
N GLU A 497 7.35 2.14 29.45
CA GLU A 497 7.99 3.44 29.54
C GLU A 497 9.06 3.48 28.44
N ILE A 498 9.05 4.51 27.60
CA ILE A 498 9.92 4.63 26.43
C ILE A 498 10.59 6.00 26.45
N GLU A 499 11.91 6.02 26.34
CA GLU A 499 12.71 7.24 26.24
C GLU A 499 13.50 7.24 24.93
N PHE A 500 13.47 8.36 24.22
CA PHE A 500 14.32 8.61 23.07
C PHE A 500 15.80 8.58 23.48
N VAL A 501 16.65 7.90 22.70
CA VAL A 501 18.11 7.90 22.92
C VAL A 501 18.79 8.66 21.79
N GLU A 502 18.65 8.18 20.55
CA GLU A 502 19.29 8.78 19.38
C GLU A 502 18.63 8.31 18.08
N TRP A 503 18.75 9.12 17.03
CA TRP A 503 18.47 8.67 15.67
C TRP A 503 19.62 7.79 15.17
N THR A 504 19.30 6.76 14.40
CA THR A 504 20.30 5.83 13.84
C THR A 504 20.05 5.58 12.36
N HIS A 505 21.09 5.29 11.60
CA HIS A 505 20.94 4.69 10.28
C HIS A 505 20.34 3.28 10.41
N MET A 506 19.89 2.72 9.28
CA MET A 506 19.29 1.37 9.25
C MET A 506 20.27 0.26 9.66
N ASP A 507 21.57 0.52 9.68
CA ASP A 507 22.63 -0.38 10.19
C ASP A 507 22.91 -0.22 11.69
N GLY A 508 22.26 0.74 12.36
CA GLY A 508 22.40 1.03 13.78
C GLY A 508 23.49 2.04 14.14
N THR A 509 24.25 2.55 13.16
CA THR A 509 25.19 3.65 13.39
C THR A 509 24.44 4.95 13.69
N LYS A 510 25.06 5.85 14.46
CA LYS A 510 24.43 7.11 14.88
C LYS A 510 24.14 8.01 13.68
N SER A 511 22.96 8.63 13.67
CA SER A 511 22.57 9.66 12.72
C SER A 511 22.66 11.06 13.34
N ASP A 512 22.97 12.04 12.51
CA ASP A 512 23.04 13.47 12.83
C ASP A 512 21.70 14.22 12.66
N ARG A 513 20.73 13.62 11.95
CA ARG A 513 19.40 14.22 11.71
C ARG A 513 18.25 13.22 11.91
N PRO A 514 17.02 13.72 12.17
CA PRO A 514 15.83 12.88 12.26
C PRO A 514 15.51 12.13 10.94
N PRO A 515 14.63 11.11 10.99
CA PRO A 515 14.16 10.37 9.83
C PRO A 515 13.37 11.28 8.88
N GLN A 516 13.47 10.96 7.60
CA GLN A 516 12.68 11.51 6.51
C GLN A 516 12.11 10.37 5.68
N ASP A 517 11.16 10.68 4.80
CA ASP A 517 10.64 9.74 3.81
C ASP A 517 11.77 9.15 2.95
N ASN A 518 11.85 7.81 2.91
CA ASN A 518 12.74 7.12 1.99
C ASN A 518 12.25 7.26 0.55
N GLU A 519 12.89 8.16 -0.20
CA GLU A 519 12.47 8.58 -1.54
C GLU A 519 12.31 7.42 -2.54
N LYS A 520 13.02 6.30 -2.33
CA LYS A 520 12.89 5.09 -3.15
C LYS A 520 11.46 4.53 -3.20
N TYR A 521 10.67 4.74 -2.16
CA TYR A 521 9.30 4.23 -2.03
C TYR A 521 8.23 5.23 -2.49
N PHE A 522 8.63 6.44 -2.85
CA PHE A 522 7.71 7.50 -3.22
C PHE A 522 6.91 7.14 -4.48
N GLY A 523 5.58 7.30 -4.43
CA GLY A 523 4.66 6.94 -5.50
C GLY A 523 4.18 5.47 -5.49
N ASN A 524 4.71 4.64 -4.59
CA ASN A 524 4.47 3.20 -4.60
C ASN A 524 3.50 2.73 -3.50
N ALA A 525 3.59 3.28 -2.28
CA ALA A 525 2.94 2.74 -1.08
C ALA A 525 3.07 3.71 0.13
N ALA A 526 2.90 3.20 1.35
CA ALA A 526 3.44 3.87 2.54
C ALA A 526 4.97 4.00 2.42
N VAL A 527 5.49 5.20 2.68
CA VAL A 527 6.90 5.52 2.55
C VAL A 527 7.57 5.27 3.90
N PRO A 528 8.50 4.30 4.01
CA PRO A 528 9.20 4.06 5.27
C PRO A 528 10.14 5.21 5.62
N PRO A 529 10.45 5.39 6.92
CA PRO A 529 11.52 6.28 7.31
C PRO A 529 12.86 5.77 6.76
N ASP A 530 13.70 6.71 6.32
CA ASP A 530 15.06 6.43 5.82
C ASP A 530 16.07 6.09 6.93
N ARG A 531 15.62 6.20 8.19
CA ARG A 531 16.39 5.98 9.41
C ARG A 531 15.55 5.35 10.49
N ASP A 532 16.23 4.82 11.49
CA ASP A 532 15.63 4.22 12.67
C ASP A 532 15.82 5.13 13.90
N VAL A 533 15.13 4.83 14.99
CA VAL A 533 15.28 5.46 16.29
C VAL A 533 15.67 4.41 17.32
N LYS A 534 16.78 4.68 18.01
CA LYS A 534 17.15 3.93 19.20
C LYS A 534 16.39 4.53 20.38
N VAL A 535 15.67 3.67 21.07
CA VAL A 535 14.97 4.00 22.31
C VAL A 535 15.46 3.09 23.42
N ARG A 536 15.38 3.56 24.65
CA ARG A 536 15.37 2.66 25.81
C ARG A 536 13.94 2.51 26.28
N TRP A 537 13.60 1.29 26.66
CA TRP A 537 12.25 0.96 27.09
C TRP A 537 12.26 0.06 28.33
N LYS A 538 11.22 0.15 29.13
CA LYS A 538 11.02 -0.67 30.32
C LYS A 538 9.58 -1.14 30.36
N ARG A 539 9.38 -2.46 30.39
CA ARG A 539 8.04 -3.04 30.44
C ARG A 539 7.41 -2.80 31.81
N LEU A 540 6.21 -2.24 31.82
CA LEU A 540 5.45 -1.82 33.00
C LEU A 540 4.51 -2.91 33.52
N TRP A 541 3.89 -3.68 32.63
CA TRP A 541 2.98 -4.76 33.00
C TRP A 541 2.99 -5.90 32.00
#